data_AF-A0A9E1YLU4-F1
#
_entry.id   AF-A0A9E1YLU4-F1
#
_cell.length_a   1.000
_cell.length_b   1.000
_cell.length_c   1.000
_cell.angle_alpha   90.00
_cell.angle_beta   90.00
_cell.angle_gamma   90.00
#
_symmetry.space_group_name_H-M   'P 1'
#
loop_
_entity.id
_entity.type
_entity.pdbx_description
1 polymer ?
#
loop_
_entity_poly.entity_id
_entity_poly.type
_entity_poly.pdbx_seq_one_letter_code
_entity_poly.pdbx_strand_id
1 'polypeptide(L)'
;MKVHNFSAGPSILPNSVIKEASNGILNINNSGLSLLEISHRSKDFMDIMDKATCLALKLLDLENKGYKALFLQGGASNQFLMTAYNLLENKAGYLNTGVWSTKALKEAKLFGEAVEITSSKDKNFNYIPKGYSIDSDLDYFHITTNNTIFGTQIKEIPNTSVNLVCDMSSDIFSRKIDFSKFGLIYAGAQKNMGPAGTTLVVIKEDVLGKVSRKIPSMLDYQMHIDKESMFNTPPVFAVYTSMLTLEWLDKNGGIKSIESKNNEKAELLYNAIDNNELFKGFAAKEDRSSMNATFNLVNQDHKEVFDKLSKEANINGINGHRSVGGYRASIYNALEIESVKVLIEVMNELKRKV
;
A
#
# COMPACT_ATOMS: atom_id res chain seq x y z
N MET A 1 1.91 -27.56 -10.86
CA MET A 1 0.69 -26.86 -10.40
C MET A 1 1.01 -25.39 -10.19
N LYS A 2 0.05 -24.48 -10.39
CA LYS A 2 0.23 -23.03 -10.18
C LYS A 2 0.40 -22.74 -8.69
N VAL A 3 1.31 -21.82 -8.33
CA VAL A 3 1.47 -21.35 -6.95
C VAL A 3 0.54 -20.15 -6.72
N HIS A 4 -0.19 -20.16 -5.60
CA HIS A 4 -1.12 -19.10 -5.22
C HIS A 4 -0.51 -18.25 -4.10
N ASN A 5 0.10 -17.12 -4.46
CA ASN A 5 0.86 -16.29 -3.52
C ASN A 5 0.01 -15.18 -2.89
N PHE A 6 -0.42 -15.38 -1.65
CA PHE A 6 -1.19 -14.41 -0.84
C PHE A 6 -0.32 -13.55 0.09
N SER A 7 1.00 -13.54 -0.12
CA SER A 7 1.94 -12.79 0.71
C SER A 7 1.57 -11.31 0.79
N ALA A 8 1.60 -10.75 2.00
CA ALA A 8 1.20 -9.36 2.24
C ALA A 8 2.24 -8.32 1.83
N GLY A 9 3.46 -8.74 1.48
CA GLY A 9 4.58 -7.88 1.11
C GLY A 9 5.93 -8.54 1.40
N PRO A 10 6.80 -8.80 0.41
CA PRO A 10 6.58 -8.61 -1.03
C PRO A 10 5.40 -9.42 -1.56
N SER A 11 4.56 -8.79 -2.38
CA SER A 11 3.36 -9.39 -2.96
C SER A 11 3.62 -10.01 -4.34
N ILE A 12 2.61 -10.70 -4.87
CA ILE A 12 2.60 -11.14 -6.26
C ILE A 12 2.59 -9.94 -7.22
N LEU A 13 3.31 -10.04 -8.33
CA LEU A 13 3.28 -9.10 -9.45
C LEU A 13 2.63 -9.76 -10.67
N PRO A 14 2.07 -8.99 -11.63
CA PRO A 14 1.55 -9.56 -12.86
C PRO A 14 2.66 -10.31 -13.62
N ASN A 15 2.36 -11.51 -14.13
CA ASN A 15 3.35 -12.33 -14.83
C ASN A 15 3.96 -11.63 -16.05
N SER A 16 3.18 -10.83 -16.77
CA SER A 16 3.67 -10.01 -17.90
C SER A 16 4.72 -8.99 -17.45
N VAL A 17 4.54 -8.41 -16.26
CA VAL A 17 5.48 -7.46 -15.67
C VAL A 17 6.78 -8.17 -15.26
N ILE A 18 6.69 -9.35 -14.62
CA ILE A 18 7.89 -10.13 -14.25
C ILE A 18 8.71 -10.48 -15.48
N LYS A 19 8.05 -10.89 -16.58
CA LYS A 19 8.72 -11.22 -17.84
C LYS A 19 9.42 -10.01 -18.43
N GLU A 20 8.74 -8.86 -18.49
CA GLU A 20 9.30 -7.64 -19.05
C GLU A 20 10.41 -7.03 -18.19
N ALA A 21 10.27 -7.09 -16.86
CA ALA A 21 11.32 -6.70 -15.93
C ALA A 21 12.59 -7.56 -16.11
N SER A 22 12.42 -8.88 -16.30
CA SER A 22 13.53 -9.79 -16.61
C SER A 22 14.22 -9.43 -17.93
N ASN A 23 13.45 -9.09 -18.98
CA ASN A 23 14.01 -8.66 -20.25
C ASN A 23 14.83 -7.36 -20.11
N GLY A 24 14.34 -6.39 -19.32
CA GLY A 24 15.07 -5.14 -19.06
C GLY A 24 16.41 -5.35 -18.34
N ILE A 25 16.53 -6.37 -17.48
CA ILE A 25 17.82 -6.78 -16.91
C ILE A 25 18.77 -7.28 -18.00
N LEU A 26 18.27 -8.04 -18.97
CA LEU A 26 19.10 -8.64 -20.01
C LEU A 26 19.52 -7.63 -21.08
N ASN A 27 18.58 -6.80 -21.56
CA ASN A 27 18.82 -5.81 -22.60
C ASN A 27 17.70 -4.75 -22.58
N ILE A 28 17.95 -3.60 -21.94
CA ILE A 28 16.96 -2.52 -21.88
C ILE A 28 16.85 -1.83 -23.24
N ASN A 29 15.63 -1.64 -23.74
CA ASN A 29 15.33 -0.94 -25.00
C ASN A 29 16.13 -1.41 -26.23
N ASN A 30 16.57 -2.68 -26.26
CA ASN A 30 17.48 -3.21 -27.30
C ASN A 30 18.80 -2.42 -27.44
N SER A 31 19.24 -1.74 -26.38
CA SER A 31 20.49 -0.95 -26.35
C SER A 31 21.76 -1.81 -26.37
N GLY A 32 21.64 -3.10 -26.06
CA GLY A 32 22.78 -3.98 -25.79
C GLY A 32 23.34 -3.88 -24.36
N LEU A 33 22.68 -3.12 -23.48
CA LEU A 33 23.08 -2.90 -22.09
C LEU A 33 22.01 -3.39 -21.11
N SER A 34 22.42 -3.79 -19.91
CA SER A 34 21.48 -4.06 -18.81
C SER A 34 20.89 -2.78 -18.25
N LEU A 35 19.61 -2.80 -17.85
CA LEU A 35 19.02 -1.76 -16.98
C LEU A 35 19.86 -1.49 -15.71
N LEU A 36 20.59 -2.49 -15.22
CA LEU A 36 21.41 -2.38 -14.02
C LEU A 36 22.74 -1.66 -14.26
N GLU A 37 23.12 -1.47 -15.52
CA GLU A 37 24.42 -0.93 -15.94
C GLU A 37 24.30 0.47 -16.56
N ILE A 38 23.08 0.90 -16.95
CA ILE A 38 22.87 2.25 -17.47
C ILE A 38 22.91 3.30 -16.35
N SER A 39 23.41 4.49 -16.69
CA SER A 39 23.36 5.64 -15.79
C SER A 39 21.92 6.08 -15.54
N HIS A 40 21.59 6.44 -14.30
CA HIS A 40 20.30 7.09 -13.97
C HIS A 40 20.14 8.48 -14.61
N ARG A 41 21.18 9.01 -15.26
CA ARG A 41 21.14 10.24 -16.06
C ARG A 41 21.08 9.98 -17.56
N SER A 42 21.10 8.72 -17.99
CA SER A 42 20.91 8.40 -19.42
C SER A 42 19.48 8.74 -19.83
N LYS A 43 19.29 9.03 -21.11
CA LYS A 43 17.96 9.25 -21.67
C LYS A 43 17.02 8.07 -21.39
N ASP A 44 17.51 6.84 -21.54
CA ASP A 44 16.73 5.63 -21.27
C ASP A 44 16.14 5.59 -19.86
N PHE A 45 16.93 5.94 -18.84
CA PHE A 45 16.42 5.91 -17.46
C PHE A 45 15.56 7.13 -17.12
N MET A 46 15.89 8.32 -17.63
CA MET A 46 15.05 9.51 -17.44
C MET A 46 13.65 9.28 -18.04
N ASP A 47 13.57 8.71 -19.25
CA ASP A 47 12.30 8.38 -19.89
C ASP A 47 11.49 7.34 -19.04
N ILE A 48 12.16 6.42 -18.34
CA ILE A 48 11.52 5.49 -17.38
C ILE A 48 10.95 6.23 -16.17
N MET A 49 11.73 7.12 -15.54
CA MET A 49 11.30 7.89 -14.36
C MET A 49 10.13 8.83 -14.70
N ASP A 50 10.23 9.54 -15.82
CA ASP A 50 9.20 10.46 -16.31
C ASP A 50 7.90 9.71 -16.59
N LYS A 51 7.99 8.54 -17.23
CA LYS A 51 6.82 7.71 -17.49
C LYS A 51 6.20 7.18 -16.21
N ALA A 52 7.00 6.75 -15.24
CA ALA A 52 6.52 6.24 -13.95
C ALA A 52 5.75 7.31 -13.17
N THR A 53 6.30 8.52 -13.09
CA THR A 53 5.71 9.65 -12.37
C THR A 53 4.46 10.17 -13.07
N CYS A 54 4.47 10.30 -14.40
CA CYS A 54 3.29 10.65 -15.19
C CYS A 54 2.16 9.63 -15.02
N LEU A 55 2.44 8.34 -15.13
CA LEU A 55 1.43 7.29 -14.94
C LEU A 55 0.83 7.31 -13.54
N ALA A 56 1.64 7.56 -12.51
CA ALA A 56 1.15 7.67 -11.14
C ALA A 56 0.14 8.83 -11.00
N LEU A 57 0.48 10.02 -11.51
CA LEU A 57 -0.42 11.17 -11.47
C LEU A 57 -1.69 10.94 -12.31
N LYS A 58 -1.56 10.36 -13.51
CA LYS A 58 -2.69 10.01 -14.38
C LYS A 58 -3.66 9.06 -13.69
N LEU A 59 -3.16 7.96 -13.14
CA LEU A 59 -3.99 6.94 -12.49
C LEU A 59 -4.73 7.49 -11.26
N LEU A 60 -4.12 8.45 -10.53
CA LEU A 60 -4.73 9.11 -9.39
C LEU A 60 -5.64 10.29 -9.78
N ASP A 61 -5.76 10.63 -11.06
CA ASP A 61 -6.45 11.83 -11.54
C ASP A 61 -5.90 13.11 -10.89
N LEU A 62 -4.56 13.25 -10.84
CA LEU A 62 -3.85 14.39 -10.23
C LEU A 62 -3.00 15.20 -11.22
N GLU A 63 -3.03 14.85 -12.51
CA GLU A 63 -2.34 15.59 -13.57
C GLU A 63 -2.79 17.07 -13.58
N ASN A 64 -1.83 17.99 -13.63
CA ASN A 64 -2.06 19.44 -13.65
C ASN A 64 -2.83 20.01 -12.44
N LYS A 65 -2.91 19.27 -11.32
CA LYS A 65 -3.57 19.72 -10.08
C LYS A 65 -2.60 20.24 -9.00
N GLY A 66 -1.37 20.60 -9.39
CA GLY A 66 -0.31 21.08 -8.47
C GLY A 66 0.37 19.98 -7.67
N TYR A 67 0.33 18.75 -8.17
CA TYR A 67 0.98 17.59 -7.55
C TYR A 67 2.26 17.19 -8.28
N LYS A 68 3.23 16.69 -7.52
CA LYS A 68 4.43 16.00 -8.01
C LYS A 68 4.42 14.56 -7.52
N ALA A 69 4.76 13.64 -8.40
CA ALA A 69 5.02 12.25 -8.04
C ALA A 69 6.54 12.01 -7.98
N LEU A 70 6.98 11.31 -6.95
CA LEU A 70 8.38 10.96 -6.71
C LEU A 70 8.53 9.46 -6.46
N PHE A 71 9.65 8.89 -6.91
CA PHE A 71 10.04 7.52 -6.55
C PHE A 71 11.31 7.54 -5.68
N LEU A 72 11.15 7.30 -4.38
CA LEU A 72 12.19 7.45 -3.36
C LEU A 72 12.56 6.10 -2.69
N GLN A 73 13.75 6.03 -2.10
CA GLN A 73 14.20 4.86 -1.31
C GLN A 73 13.76 4.94 0.16
N GLY A 74 14.02 3.88 0.93
CA GLY A 74 13.81 3.82 2.39
C GLY A 74 12.46 3.27 2.85
N GLY A 75 11.50 3.09 1.94
CA GLY A 75 10.18 2.54 2.24
C GLY A 75 9.27 3.49 3.03
N ALA A 76 8.06 3.03 3.34
CA ALA A 76 7.06 3.81 4.09
C ALA A 76 7.56 4.27 5.47
N SER A 77 8.41 3.49 6.15
CA SER A 77 8.99 3.90 7.44
C SER A 77 9.83 5.16 7.34
N ASN A 78 10.57 5.36 6.24
CA ASN A 78 11.31 6.59 6.02
C ASN A 78 10.35 7.77 5.75
N GLN A 79 9.18 7.51 5.20
CA GLN A 79 8.16 8.54 4.97
C GLN A 79 7.48 9.01 6.26
N PHE A 80 7.46 8.19 7.32
CA PHE A 80 7.03 8.66 8.66
C PHE A 80 7.91 9.82 9.14
N LEU A 81 9.23 9.65 8.96
CA LEU A 81 10.25 10.64 9.30
C LEU A 81 10.19 11.85 8.36
N MET A 82 10.22 11.63 7.04
CA MET A 82 10.21 12.71 6.05
C MET A 82 8.94 13.57 6.14
N THR A 83 7.77 12.97 6.37
CA THR A 83 6.52 13.71 6.58
C THR A 83 6.68 14.71 7.73
N ALA A 84 7.12 14.25 8.90
CA ALA A 84 7.27 15.12 10.07
C ALA A 84 8.33 16.20 9.83
N TYR A 85 9.45 15.88 9.17
CA TYR A 85 10.47 16.87 8.84
C TYR A 85 9.97 18.00 7.94
N ASN A 86 9.11 17.68 6.97
CA ASN A 86 8.71 18.62 5.93
C ASN A 86 7.41 19.36 6.25
N LEU A 87 6.53 18.78 7.08
CA LEU A 87 5.17 19.28 7.27
C LEU A 87 4.79 19.60 8.73
N LEU A 88 5.55 19.15 9.74
CA LEU A 88 5.24 19.44 11.15
C LEU A 88 5.98 20.70 11.59
N GLU A 89 5.24 21.78 11.85
CA GLU A 89 5.80 23.01 12.45
C GLU A 89 5.42 23.12 13.92
N ASN A 90 4.13 23.00 14.23
CA ASN A 90 3.53 23.13 15.54
C ASN A 90 2.92 21.82 16.02
N LYS A 91 1.83 21.35 15.38
CA LYS A 91 0.96 20.28 15.86
C LYS A 91 0.42 19.42 14.72
N ALA A 92 0.56 18.10 14.84
CA ALA A 92 -0.03 17.12 13.92
C ALA A 92 -1.00 16.17 14.63
N GLY A 93 -2.10 15.85 13.96
CA GLY A 93 -3.08 14.86 14.44
C GLY A 93 -2.92 13.52 13.73
N TYR A 94 -3.17 12.42 14.44
CA TYR A 94 -3.08 11.06 13.90
C TYR A 94 -4.34 10.25 14.21
N LEU A 95 -4.84 9.56 13.19
CA LEU A 95 -5.82 8.48 13.33
C LEU A 95 -5.09 7.15 13.57
N ASN A 96 -5.02 6.69 14.82
CA ASN A 96 -4.28 5.48 15.17
C ASN A 96 -5.11 4.21 15.01
N THR A 97 -5.12 3.67 13.80
CA THR A 97 -5.87 2.45 13.43
C THR A 97 -5.01 1.21 13.24
N GLY A 98 -3.73 1.23 13.62
CA GLY A 98 -2.89 0.04 13.51
C GLY A 98 -1.40 0.27 13.73
N VAL A 99 -0.61 -0.76 13.36
CA VAL A 99 0.85 -0.77 13.57
C VAL A 99 1.53 0.35 12.78
N TRP A 100 1.05 0.66 11.57
CA TRP A 100 1.67 1.65 10.70
C TRP A 100 1.42 3.08 11.18
N SER A 101 0.17 3.42 11.52
CA SER A 101 -0.18 4.71 12.12
C SER A 101 0.44 4.91 13.51
N THR A 102 0.50 3.85 14.34
CA THR A 102 1.23 3.91 15.63
C THR A 102 2.72 4.26 15.43
N LYS A 103 3.38 3.67 14.42
CA LYS A 103 4.78 3.98 14.11
C LYS A 103 4.96 5.38 13.56
N ALA A 104 4.06 5.82 12.67
CA ALA A 104 4.10 7.18 12.12
C ALA A 104 3.93 8.25 13.21
N LEU A 105 2.97 8.04 14.12
CA LEU A 105 2.76 8.90 15.29
C LEU A 105 4.00 8.93 16.19
N LYS A 106 4.61 7.77 16.45
CA LYS A 106 5.81 7.68 17.28
C LYS A 106 6.97 8.50 16.70
N GLU A 107 7.17 8.43 15.39
CA GLU A 107 8.25 9.17 14.71
C GLU A 107 8.01 10.68 14.79
N ALA A 108 6.79 11.13 14.53
CA ALA A 108 6.42 12.55 14.57
C ALA A 108 6.60 13.21 15.94
N LYS A 109 6.44 12.45 17.04
CA LYS A 109 6.70 12.94 18.41
C LYS A 109 8.15 13.37 18.66
N LEU A 110 9.09 13.00 17.79
CA LEU A 110 10.48 13.48 17.88
C LEU A 110 10.65 14.91 17.35
N PHE A 111 9.64 15.46 16.68
CA PHE A 111 9.73 16.69 15.88
C PHE A 111 8.87 17.84 16.38
N GLY A 112 7.86 17.58 17.20
CA GLY A 112 6.90 18.56 17.66
C GLY A 112 5.72 17.91 18.37
N GLU A 113 4.63 18.65 18.52
CA GLU A 113 3.42 18.11 19.12
C GLU A 113 2.75 17.16 18.12
N ALA A 114 2.63 15.88 18.47
CA ALA A 114 1.91 14.90 17.68
C ALA A 114 0.92 14.15 18.56
N VAL A 115 -0.37 14.34 18.28
CA VAL A 115 -1.48 13.86 19.11
C VAL A 115 -2.24 12.72 18.44
N GLU A 116 -2.62 11.73 19.25
CA GLU A 116 -3.56 10.69 18.84
C GLU A 116 -4.98 11.27 18.97
N ILE A 117 -5.60 11.62 17.84
CA ILE A 117 -6.96 12.19 17.83
C ILE A 117 -7.98 11.13 18.24
N THR A 118 -7.82 9.92 17.71
CA THR A 118 -8.62 8.75 18.10
C THR A 118 -7.89 7.48 17.69
N SER A 119 -8.34 6.35 18.24
CA SER A 119 -7.69 5.06 18.09
C SER A 119 -8.69 3.91 18.16
N SER A 120 -8.38 2.80 17.48
CA SER A 120 -9.10 1.52 17.63
C SER A 120 -8.29 0.49 18.43
N LYS A 121 -7.26 0.93 19.15
CA LYS A 121 -6.38 0.07 19.95
C LYS A 121 -7.13 -0.71 21.04
N ASP A 122 -8.20 -0.15 21.58
CA ASP A 122 -9.06 -0.76 22.60
C ASP A 122 -9.70 -2.10 22.15
N LYS A 123 -9.86 -2.29 20.84
CA LYS A 123 -10.29 -3.56 20.22
C LYS A 123 -9.23 -4.19 19.32
N ASN A 124 -7.95 -4.02 19.66
CA ASN A 124 -6.81 -4.55 18.89
C ASN A 124 -6.88 -4.16 17.40
N PHE A 125 -7.30 -2.92 17.14
CA PHE A 125 -7.38 -2.31 15.81
C PHE A 125 -8.31 -3.03 14.82
N ASN A 126 -9.33 -3.74 15.31
CA ASN A 126 -10.24 -4.49 14.45
C ASN A 126 -11.37 -3.65 13.81
N TYR A 127 -11.40 -2.33 14.02
CA TYR A 127 -12.36 -1.40 13.42
C TYR A 127 -11.70 -0.05 13.10
N ILE A 128 -12.41 0.82 12.39
CA ILE A 128 -12.03 2.22 12.11
C ILE A 128 -12.89 3.14 12.98
N PRO A 129 -12.30 3.94 13.90
CA PRO A 129 -13.06 4.90 14.72
C PRO A 129 -13.87 5.88 13.89
N LYS A 130 -15.06 6.25 14.40
CA LYS A 130 -16.00 7.21 13.78
C LYS A 130 -16.33 8.32 14.76
N GLY A 131 -16.93 9.42 14.29
CA GLY A 131 -17.46 10.49 15.14
C GLY A 131 -16.40 11.32 15.87
N TYR A 132 -15.15 11.32 15.41
CA TYR A 132 -14.08 12.17 15.94
C TYR A 132 -14.07 13.53 15.22
N SER A 133 -13.60 14.56 15.93
CA SER A 133 -13.32 15.89 15.37
C SER A 133 -11.87 16.01 14.95
N ILE A 134 -11.60 16.81 13.91
CA ILE A 134 -10.25 17.16 13.48
C ILE A 134 -10.06 18.64 13.81
N ASP A 135 -9.11 18.95 14.71
CA ASP A 135 -8.81 20.33 15.08
C ASP A 135 -8.31 21.11 13.86
N SER A 136 -8.79 22.34 13.67
CA SER A 136 -8.44 23.16 12.50
C SER A 136 -7.03 23.77 12.56
N ASP A 137 -6.37 23.71 13.73
CA ASP A 137 -5.04 24.25 13.99
C ASP A 137 -3.90 23.26 13.67
N LEU A 138 -4.22 22.04 13.24
CA LEU A 138 -3.23 21.04 12.87
C LEU A 138 -2.52 21.43 11.58
N ASP A 139 -1.19 21.28 11.54
CA ASP A 139 -0.40 21.44 10.32
C ASP A 139 -0.79 20.35 9.29
N TYR A 140 -1.03 19.13 9.79
CA TYR A 140 -1.60 18.03 9.03
C TYR A 140 -2.34 17.01 9.92
N PHE A 141 -3.21 16.23 9.27
CA PHE A 141 -3.87 15.06 9.85
C PHE A 141 -3.45 13.80 9.09
N HIS A 142 -2.82 12.86 9.80
CA HIS A 142 -2.27 11.63 9.22
C HIS A 142 -3.23 10.46 9.38
N ILE A 143 -3.47 9.76 8.28
CA ILE A 143 -4.26 8.54 8.25
C ILE A 143 -3.51 7.39 7.56
N THR A 144 -3.87 6.15 7.92
CA THR A 144 -3.50 4.95 7.16
C THR A 144 -4.78 4.38 6.57
N THR A 145 -4.94 4.44 5.25
CA THR A 145 -6.19 4.03 4.58
C THR A 145 -6.46 2.54 4.67
N ASN A 146 -5.42 1.72 4.77
CA ASN A 146 -5.55 0.27 4.85
C ASN A 146 -4.52 -0.36 5.81
N ASN A 147 -5.00 -1.07 6.82
CA ASN A 147 -4.16 -1.73 7.82
C ASN A 147 -3.94 -3.21 7.47
N THR A 148 -2.83 -3.51 6.79
CA THR A 148 -2.50 -4.87 6.32
C THR A 148 -2.50 -5.96 7.39
N ILE A 149 -2.20 -5.63 8.65
CA ILE A 149 -2.12 -6.61 9.74
C ILE A 149 -3.50 -6.97 10.27
N PHE A 150 -4.38 -5.97 10.39
CA PHE A 150 -5.68 -6.11 11.03
C PHE A 150 -6.82 -6.32 10.03
N GLY A 151 -6.59 -6.03 8.75
CA GLY A 151 -7.59 -6.20 7.70
C GLY A 151 -8.71 -5.16 7.76
N THR A 152 -8.43 -3.98 8.30
CA THR A 152 -9.35 -2.83 8.30
C THR A 152 -8.97 -1.84 7.21
N GLN A 153 -9.96 -1.16 6.61
CA GLN A 153 -9.77 -0.14 5.59
C GLN A 153 -10.76 1.01 5.79
N ILE A 154 -10.26 2.24 5.73
CA ILE A 154 -11.08 3.46 5.79
C ILE A 154 -11.99 3.49 4.55
N LYS A 155 -13.32 3.46 4.72
CA LYS A 155 -14.28 3.48 3.60
C LYS A 155 -14.52 4.86 3.04
N GLU A 156 -14.51 5.88 3.89
CA GLU A 156 -14.74 7.27 3.52
C GLU A 156 -13.59 8.15 4.00
N ILE A 157 -13.06 8.97 3.10
CA ILE A 157 -11.98 9.89 3.44
C ILE A 157 -12.56 11.06 4.26
N PRO A 158 -11.97 11.40 5.42
CA PRO A 158 -12.47 12.50 6.25
C PRO A 158 -12.59 13.81 5.48
N ASN A 159 -13.68 14.53 5.71
CA ASN A 159 -13.85 15.88 5.15
C ASN A 159 -13.24 16.90 6.11
N THR A 160 -12.17 17.57 5.72
CA THR A 160 -11.46 18.56 6.52
C THR A 160 -10.75 19.58 5.64
N SER A 161 -10.52 20.78 6.16
CA SER A 161 -9.65 21.79 5.54
C SER A 161 -8.16 21.61 5.90
N VAL A 162 -7.85 20.74 6.87
CA VAL A 162 -6.48 20.41 7.28
C VAL A 162 -5.81 19.56 6.20
N ASN A 163 -4.50 19.75 5.99
CA ASN A 163 -3.75 18.93 5.05
C ASN A 163 -3.82 17.45 5.45
N LEU A 164 -4.38 16.60 4.59
CA LEU A 164 -4.38 15.16 4.82
C LEU A 164 -3.07 14.54 4.35
N VAL A 165 -2.42 13.79 5.24
CA VAL A 165 -1.28 12.92 4.91
C VAL A 165 -1.74 11.47 4.98
N CYS A 166 -1.37 10.65 4.00
CA CYS A 166 -1.84 9.27 3.94
C CYS A 166 -0.75 8.24 3.63
N ASP A 167 -0.69 7.19 4.46
CA ASP A 167 -0.08 5.91 4.09
C ASP A 167 -1.08 5.07 3.28
N MET A 168 -0.83 4.94 1.98
CA MET A 168 -1.61 4.10 1.06
C MET A 168 -0.85 2.87 0.59
N SER A 169 0.20 2.45 1.32
CA SER A 169 1.12 1.41 0.84
C SER A 169 0.41 0.13 0.36
N SER A 170 -0.69 -0.27 1.01
CA SER A 170 -1.43 -1.50 0.67
C SER A 170 -2.64 -1.34 -0.22
N ASP A 171 -3.11 -0.12 -0.47
CA ASP A 171 -4.35 0.11 -1.22
C ASP A 171 -4.25 1.24 -2.26
N ILE A 172 -3.06 1.80 -2.47
CA ILE A 172 -2.80 2.71 -3.59
C ILE A 172 -3.19 2.03 -4.91
N PHE A 173 -3.88 2.74 -5.79
CA PHE A 173 -4.39 2.23 -7.07
C PHE A 173 -5.36 1.04 -6.99
N SER A 174 -5.95 0.75 -5.83
CA SER A 174 -6.88 -0.39 -5.68
C SER A 174 -8.35 -0.05 -5.90
N ARG A 175 -8.72 1.23 -5.68
CA ARG A 175 -10.10 1.71 -5.67
C ARG A 175 -10.17 3.20 -6.00
N LYS A 176 -11.32 3.66 -6.48
CA LYS A 176 -11.52 5.07 -6.79
C LYS A 176 -11.86 5.83 -5.50
N ILE A 177 -11.04 6.80 -5.18
CA ILE A 177 -11.30 7.81 -4.16
C ILE A 177 -10.92 9.18 -4.72
N ASP A 178 -11.37 10.25 -4.06
CA ASP A 178 -10.92 11.59 -4.39
C ASP A 178 -9.52 11.83 -3.82
N PHE A 179 -8.51 11.60 -4.65
CA PHE A 179 -7.10 11.78 -4.26
C PHE A 179 -6.72 13.26 -4.10
N SER A 180 -7.52 14.20 -4.62
CA SER A 180 -7.24 15.64 -4.49
C SER A 180 -7.41 16.18 -3.07
N LYS A 181 -8.00 15.38 -2.17
CA LYS A 181 -8.13 15.70 -0.73
C LYS A 181 -6.82 15.59 0.04
N PHE A 182 -5.80 14.91 -0.51
CA PHE A 182 -4.54 14.66 0.19
C PHE A 182 -3.50 15.71 -0.15
N GLY A 183 -2.83 16.26 0.85
CA GLY A 183 -1.62 17.06 0.65
C GLY A 183 -0.40 16.18 0.36
N LEU A 184 -0.35 15.00 0.98
CA LEU A 184 0.73 14.02 0.80
C LEU A 184 0.18 12.59 0.82
N ILE A 185 0.54 11.80 -0.17
CA ILE A 185 0.32 10.36 -0.23
C ILE A 185 1.69 9.71 -0.30
N TYR A 186 1.92 8.65 0.47
CA TYR A 186 3.05 7.76 0.24
C TYR A 186 2.65 6.29 0.25
N ALA A 187 3.36 5.50 -0.54
CA ALA A 187 3.13 4.07 -0.68
C ALA A 187 4.44 3.32 -0.95
N GLY A 188 4.82 2.45 -0.01
CA GLY A 188 5.88 1.47 -0.26
C GLY A 188 5.47 0.50 -1.37
N ALA A 189 6.32 0.30 -2.38
CA ALA A 189 5.94 -0.39 -3.60
C ALA A 189 5.55 -1.87 -3.41
N GLN A 190 6.17 -2.55 -2.43
CA GLN A 190 6.17 -4.01 -2.24
C GLN A 190 4.82 -4.67 -1.93
N LYS A 191 3.72 -3.92 -1.97
CA LYS A 191 2.38 -4.38 -1.64
C LYS A 191 1.48 -4.36 -2.87
N ASN A 192 1.10 -3.18 -3.38
CA ASN A 192 0.13 -3.10 -4.49
C ASN A 192 0.70 -2.52 -5.80
N MET A 193 1.97 -2.09 -5.84
CA MET A 193 2.52 -1.30 -6.94
C MET A 193 3.74 -1.92 -7.63
N GLY A 194 4.59 -2.65 -6.92
CA GLY A 194 5.87 -3.09 -7.47
C GLY A 194 6.70 -3.94 -6.49
N PRO A 195 7.98 -4.18 -6.77
CA PRO A 195 8.87 -4.90 -5.87
C PRO A 195 9.28 -4.01 -4.69
N ALA A 196 9.86 -4.62 -3.64
CA ALA A 196 10.52 -3.85 -2.60
C ALA A 196 11.72 -3.06 -3.17
N GLY A 197 12.00 -1.89 -2.58
CA GLY A 197 13.16 -1.07 -2.92
C GLY A 197 12.82 0.36 -3.31
N THR A 198 11.56 0.67 -3.66
CA THR A 198 11.11 2.04 -3.95
C THR A 198 9.80 2.38 -3.23
N THR A 199 9.52 3.67 -3.14
CA THR A 199 8.38 4.27 -2.46
C THR A 199 7.83 5.37 -3.36
N LEU A 200 6.56 5.27 -3.73
CA LEU A 200 5.87 6.37 -4.38
C LEU A 200 5.55 7.43 -3.31
N VAL A 201 5.85 8.68 -3.61
CA VAL A 201 5.37 9.86 -2.88
C VAL A 201 4.63 10.73 -3.86
N VAL A 202 3.40 11.13 -3.57
CA VAL A 202 2.63 12.09 -4.35
C VAL A 202 2.30 13.26 -3.43
N ILE A 203 2.83 14.43 -3.75
CA ILE A 203 2.82 15.59 -2.88
C ILE A 203 2.28 16.80 -3.61
N LYS A 204 1.39 17.54 -2.96
CA LYS A 204 0.90 18.83 -3.44
C LYS A 204 1.94 19.90 -3.10
N GLU A 205 2.44 20.62 -4.09
CA GLU A 205 3.59 21.52 -3.90
C GLU A 205 3.32 22.61 -2.86
N ASP A 206 2.07 23.09 -2.78
CA ASP A 206 1.65 24.15 -1.85
C ASP A 206 1.66 23.75 -0.37
N VAL A 207 1.91 22.47 -0.02
CA VAL A 207 2.06 22.04 1.37
C VAL A 207 3.49 22.19 1.90
N LEU A 208 4.47 22.37 1.01
CA LEU A 208 5.89 22.51 1.36
C LEU A 208 6.27 23.95 1.75
N GLY A 209 7.46 24.11 2.34
CA GLY A 209 8.02 25.42 2.68
C GLY A 209 7.39 26.11 3.89
N LYS A 210 6.61 25.36 4.70
CA LYS A 210 5.87 25.88 5.86
C LYS A 210 6.50 25.55 7.21
N VAL A 211 7.68 24.94 7.21
CA VAL A 211 8.44 24.63 8.43
C VAL A 211 9.66 25.54 8.55
N SER A 212 9.97 25.99 9.76
CA SER A 212 11.11 26.87 10.05
C SER A 212 12.43 26.09 10.22
N ARG A 213 12.33 24.80 10.51
CA ARG A 213 13.46 23.90 10.73
C ARG A 213 14.28 23.69 9.45
N LYS A 214 15.59 23.57 9.61
CA LYS A 214 16.48 23.14 8.53
C LYS A 214 16.27 21.64 8.25
N ILE A 215 15.88 21.31 7.03
CA ILE A 215 15.68 19.93 6.60
C ILE A 215 16.99 19.39 6.00
N PRO A 216 17.49 18.22 6.44
CA PRO A 216 18.61 17.56 5.78
C PRO A 216 18.27 17.20 4.33
N SER A 217 19.21 17.36 3.40
CA SER A 217 19.01 17.19 1.96
C SER A 217 18.30 15.90 1.54
N MET A 218 18.70 14.75 2.10
CA MET A 218 18.08 13.46 1.79
C MET A 218 16.63 13.32 2.26
N LEU A 219 16.21 14.15 3.23
CA LEU A 219 14.86 14.16 3.80
C LEU A 219 13.99 15.27 3.20
N ASP A 220 14.54 16.18 2.40
CA ASP A 220 13.86 17.34 1.84
C ASP A 220 13.08 16.98 0.56
N TYR A 221 11.75 17.05 0.61
CA TYR A 221 10.92 16.77 -0.55
C TYR A 221 11.13 17.77 -1.69
N GLN A 222 11.35 19.06 -1.37
CA GLN A 222 11.59 20.07 -2.40
C GLN A 222 12.86 19.74 -3.17
N MET A 223 13.92 19.32 -2.47
CA MET A 223 15.16 18.90 -3.12
C MET A 223 14.98 17.69 -4.03
N HIS A 224 14.15 16.72 -3.65
CA HIS A 224 13.81 15.58 -4.51
C HIS A 224 12.94 15.98 -5.70
N ILE A 225 12.04 16.95 -5.56
CA ILE A 225 11.24 17.52 -6.65
C ILE A 225 12.14 18.23 -7.66
N ASP A 226 13.02 19.11 -7.19
CA ASP A 226 13.94 19.90 -8.02
C ASP A 226 14.93 19.02 -8.81
N LYS A 227 15.08 17.76 -8.40
CA LYS A 227 15.94 16.76 -9.03
C LYS A 227 15.16 15.61 -9.64
N GLU A 228 13.85 15.75 -9.77
CA GLU A 228 12.98 14.82 -10.50
C GLU A 228 13.13 13.38 -9.99
N SER A 229 13.09 13.17 -8.67
CA SER A 229 13.34 11.88 -7.98
C SER A 229 14.76 11.31 -8.10
N MET A 230 15.67 12.06 -8.72
CA MET A 230 17.03 11.63 -8.99
C MET A 230 18.01 12.59 -8.29
N PHE A 231 17.76 12.96 -7.03
CA PHE A 231 18.75 13.73 -6.26
C PHE A 231 20.05 12.93 -6.05
N ASN A 232 19.91 11.66 -5.65
CA ASN A 232 20.96 10.65 -5.63
C ASN A 232 20.62 9.49 -6.59
N THR A 233 21.42 8.43 -6.61
CA THR A 233 21.16 7.25 -7.45
C THR A 233 19.88 6.52 -7.00
N PRO A 234 18.82 6.49 -7.83
CA PRO A 234 17.56 5.83 -7.49
C PRO A 234 17.66 4.30 -7.65
N PRO A 235 16.71 3.53 -7.11
CA PRO A 235 16.69 2.07 -7.21
C PRO A 235 16.16 1.65 -8.59
N VAL A 236 17.01 1.72 -9.62
CA VAL A 236 16.63 1.67 -11.04
C VAL A 236 15.68 0.51 -11.40
N PHE A 237 15.96 -0.69 -10.91
CA PHE A 237 15.14 -1.88 -11.17
C PHE A 237 13.75 -1.81 -10.51
N ALA A 238 13.68 -1.29 -9.28
CA ALA A 238 12.42 -1.18 -8.56
C ALA A 238 11.51 -0.10 -9.16
N VAL A 239 12.10 1.02 -9.64
CA VAL A 239 11.37 2.06 -10.36
C VAL A 239 10.83 1.51 -11.69
N TYR A 240 11.68 0.88 -12.49
CA TYR A 240 11.27 0.28 -13.77
C TYR A 240 10.15 -0.74 -13.61
N THR A 241 10.27 -1.65 -12.65
CA THR A 241 9.23 -2.68 -12.42
C THR A 241 7.92 -2.05 -11.92
N SER A 242 7.99 -0.98 -11.12
CA SER A 242 6.81 -0.24 -10.70
C SER A 242 6.15 0.46 -11.90
N MET A 243 6.93 1.11 -12.77
CA MET A 243 6.45 1.71 -14.02
C MET A 243 5.70 0.69 -14.89
N LEU A 244 6.28 -0.50 -15.11
CA LEU A 244 5.64 -1.58 -15.87
C LEU A 244 4.33 -2.04 -15.22
N THR A 245 4.24 -2.05 -13.89
CA THR A 245 3.00 -2.39 -13.18
C THR A 245 1.93 -1.32 -13.34
N LEU A 246 2.31 -0.04 -13.31
CA LEU A 246 1.40 1.08 -13.58
C LEU A 246 0.90 1.05 -15.03
N GLU A 247 1.77 0.75 -16.00
CA GLU A 247 1.36 0.55 -17.38
C GLU A 247 0.39 -0.62 -17.54
N TRP A 248 0.67 -1.75 -16.88
CA TRP A 248 -0.22 -2.89 -16.89
C TRP A 248 -1.59 -2.50 -16.34
N LEU A 249 -1.64 -1.73 -15.24
CA LEU A 249 -2.90 -1.26 -14.67
C LEU A 249 -3.66 -0.35 -15.65
N ASP A 250 -2.98 0.64 -16.24
CA ASP A 250 -3.57 1.57 -17.22
C ASP A 250 -4.15 0.82 -18.43
N LYS A 251 -3.37 -0.11 -19.02
CA LYS A 251 -3.79 -0.98 -20.13
C LYS A 251 -4.98 -1.88 -19.79
N ASN A 252 -5.20 -2.18 -18.50
CA ASN A 252 -6.30 -3.02 -18.02
C ASN A 252 -7.52 -2.22 -17.54
N GLY A 253 -7.67 -0.96 -17.97
CA GLY A 253 -8.82 -0.11 -17.67
C GLY A 253 -8.67 0.71 -16.38
N GLY A 254 -7.45 0.83 -15.86
CA GLY A 254 -7.11 1.69 -14.73
C GLY A 254 -7.81 1.31 -13.42
N ILE A 255 -7.88 2.28 -12.51
CA ILE A 255 -8.43 2.09 -11.15
C ILE A 255 -9.88 1.59 -11.18
N LYS A 256 -10.73 2.11 -12.09
CA LYS A 256 -12.15 1.71 -12.17
C LYS A 256 -12.31 0.20 -12.43
N SER A 257 -11.53 -0.33 -13.38
CA SER A 257 -11.58 -1.75 -13.72
C SER A 257 -11.04 -2.63 -12.59
N ILE A 258 -9.90 -2.25 -11.99
CA ILE A 258 -9.29 -3.06 -10.93
C ILE A 258 -10.11 -3.02 -9.63
N GLU A 259 -10.77 -1.91 -9.34
CA GLU A 259 -11.69 -1.77 -8.21
C GLU A 259 -12.82 -2.81 -8.27
N SER A 260 -13.46 -2.97 -9.43
CA SER A 260 -14.51 -3.98 -9.61
C SER A 260 -14.00 -5.39 -9.34
N LYS A 261 -12.80 -5.72 -9.85
CA LYS A 261 -12.16 -7.03 -9.63
C LYS A 261 -11.78 -7.24 -8.16
N ASN A 262 -11.28 -6.21 -7.49
CA ASN A 262 -10.93 -6.27 -6.07
C ASN A 262 -12.16 -6.46 -5.20
N ASN A 263 -13.26 -5.77 -5.52
CA ASN A 263 -14.55 -5.93 -4.83
C ASN A 263 -15.09 -7.35 -5.00
N GLU A 264 -15.08 -7.91 -6.21
CA GLU A 264 -15.52 -9.28 -6.48
C GLU A 264 -14.68 -10.30 -5.69
N LYS A 265 -13.35 -10.18 -5.71
CA LYS A 265 -12.44 -11.04 -4.91
C LYS A 265 -12.74 -10.96 -3.42
N ALA A 266 -12.90 -9.74 -2.90
CA ALA A 266 -13.13 -9.51 -1.48
C ALA A 266 -14.49 -10.05 -1.04
N GLU A 267 -15.55 -9.78 -1.80
CA GLU A 267 -16.90 -10.28 -1.56
C GLU A 267 -16.91 -11.82 -1.55
N LEU A 268 -16.32 -12.44 -2.57
CA LEU A 268 -16.27 -13.90 -2.68
C LEU A 268 -15.58 -14.54 -1.46
N LEU A 269 -14.44 -13.98 -1.03
CA LEU A 269 -13.71 -14.48 0.12
C LEU A 269 -14.44 -14.23 1.44
N TYR A 270 -14.96 -13.02 1.66
CA TYR A 270 -15.68 -12.70 2.90
C TYR A 270 -16.98 -13.49 3.02
N ASN A 271 -17.68 -13.78 1.92
CA ASN A 271 -18.84 -14.66 1.91
C ASN A 271 -18.47 -16.09 2.30
N ALA A 272 -17.33 -16.60 1.83
CA ALA A 272 -16.84 -17.91 2.24
C ALA A 272 -16.44 -17.96 3.72
N ILE A 273 -15.86 -16.88 4.26
CA ILE A 273 -15.53 -16.76 5.68
C ILE A 273 -16.80 -16.69 6.53
N ASP A 274 -17.78 -15.87 6.13
CA ASP A 274 -18.98 -15.62 6.95
C ASP A 274 -19.98 -16.79 6.93
N ASN A 275 -20.01 -17.58 5.86
CA ASN A 275 -20.91 -18.73 5.72
C ASN A 275 -20.28 -20.06 6.15
N ASN A 276 -19.05 -20.05 6.65
CA ASN A 276 -18.35 -21.24 7.12
C ASN A 276 -18.09 -21.15 8.62
N GLU A 277 -18.80 -21.98 9.40
CA GLU A 277 -18.75 -22.00 10.87
C GLU A 277 -17.36 -22.32 11.45
N LEU A 278 -16.44 -22.86 10.65
CA LEU A 278 -15.07 -23.12 11.06
C LEU A 278 -14.21 -21.85 11.09
N PHE A 279 -14.66 -20.77 10.46
CA PHE A 279 -13.91 -19.53 10.33
C PHE A 279 -14.65 -18.34 10.91
N LYS A 280 -13.89 -17.31 11.29
CA LYS A 280 -14.41 -16.03 11.76
C LYS A 280 -13.52 -14.89 11.28
N GLY A 281 -14.10 -13.92 10.59
CA GLY A 281 -13.40 -12.69 10.23
C GLY A 281 -12.93 -11.91 11.46
N PHE A 282 -11.73 -11.33 11.40
CA PHE A 282 -11.17 -10.56 12.52
C PHE A 282 -11.69 -9.11 12.56
N ALA A 283 -11.69 -8.43 11.41
CA ALA A 283 -12.16 -7.05 11.29
C ALA A 283 -13.70 -6.94 11.36
N ALA A 284 -14.18 -5.83 11.94
CA ALA A 284 -15.58 -5.40 11.88
C ALA A 284 -16.04 -5.33 10.41
N LYS A 285 -17.26 -5.80 10.14
CA LYS A 285 -17.72 -6.10 8.77
C LYS A 285 -17.70 -4.87 7.88
N GLU A 286 -18.16 -3.75 8.41
CA GLU A 286 -18.24 -2.43 7.78
C GLU A 286 -16.85 -1.85 7.41
N ASP A 287 -15.81 -2.26 8.13
CA ASP A 287 -14.46 -1.74 8.00
C ASP A 287 -13.51 -2.72 7.31
N ARG A 288 -14.00 -3.87 6.83
CA ARG A 288 -13.20 -4.91 6.17
C ARG A 288 -12.42 -4.37 4.98
N SER A 289 -11.12 -4.68 4.94
CA SER A 289 -10.25 -4.38 3.81
C SER A 289 -10.60 -5.21 2.59
N SER A 290 -10.67 -4.58 1.41
CA SER A 290 -10.74 -5.28 0.12
C SER A 290 -9.39 -5.82 -0.36
N MET A 291 -8.30 -5.55 0.38
CA MET A 291 -6.93 -5.90 -0.01
C MET A 291 -6.31 -6.96 0.91
N ASN A 292 -6.69 -6.99 2.19
CA ASN A 292 -6.15 -7.91 3.18
C ASN A 292 -7.27 -8.47 4.06
N ALA A 293 -7.78 -9.65 3.72
CA ALA A 293 -8.78 -10.33 4.53
C ALA A 293 -8.11 -11.09 5.68
N THR A 294 -8.47 -10.78 6.92
CA THR A 294 -7.96 -11.41 8.15
C THR A 294 -9.06 -12.25 8.79
N PHE A 295 -8.73 -13.49 9.14
CA PHE A 295 -9.69 -14.45 9.69
C PHE A 295 -8.99 -15.50 10.55
N ASN A 296 -9.74 -16.11 11.46
CA ASN A 296 -9.27 -17.12 12.38
C ASN A 296 -10.09 -18.40 12.25
N LEU A 297 -9.48 -19.53 12.60
CA LEU A 297 -10.24 -20.74 12.89
C LEU A 297 -10.99 -20.57 14.22
N VAL A 298 -12.24 -21.04 14.25
CA VAL A 298 -13.05 -21.07 15.47
C VAL A 298 -12.51 -22.11 16.45
N ASN A 299 -12.12 -23.29 15.96
CA ASN A 299 -11.41 -24.32 16.72
C ASN A 299 -9.94 -24.44 16.25
N GLN A 300 -8.99 -24.27 17.17
CA GLN A 300 -7.55 -24.34 16.86
C GLN A 300 -7.07 -25.76 16.56
N ASP A 301 -7.80 -26.81 16.97
CA ASP A 301 -7.43 -28.20 16.64
C ASP A 301 -7.44 -28.46 15.12
N HIS A 302 -8.18 -27.64 14.35
CA HIS A 302 -8.27 -27.76 12.89
C HIS A 302 -7.06 -27.16 12.17
N LYS A 303 -6.15 -26.48 12.89
CA LYS A 303 -5.05 -25.71 12.30
C LYS A 303 -4.11 -26.58 11.47
N GLU A 304 -3.68 -27.73 12.01
CA GLU A 304 -2.75 -28.61 11.30
C GLU A 304 -3.36 -29.15 10.00
N VAL A 305 -4.65 -29.48 10.02
CA VAL A 305 -5.38 -29.95 8.85
C VAL A 305 -5.48 -28.83 7.80
N PHE A 306 -5.87 -27.62 8.21
CA PHE A 306 -5.99 -26.49 7.28
C PHE A 306 -4.65 -26.06 6.66
N ASP A 307 -3.58 -26.04 7.46
CA ASP A 307 -2.23 -25.72 6.97
C ASP A 307 -1.75 -26.77 5.97
N LYS A 308 -2.02 -28.05 6.24
CA LYS A 308 -1.70 -29.15 5.32
C LYS A 308 -2.47 -29.03 4.00
N LEU A 309 -3.78 -28.81 4.04
CA LEU A 309 -4.60 -28.63 2.85
C LEU A 309 -4.15 -27.42 2.02
N SER A 310 -3.83 -26.31 2.70
CA SER A 310 -3.31 -25.11 2.03
C SER A 310 -1.99 -25.39 1.32
N LYS A 311 -1.08 -26.13 1.96
CA LYS A 311 0.20 -26.53 1.36
C LYS A 311 0.01 -27.46 0.17
N GLU A 312 -0.88 -28.44 0.27
CA GLU A 312 -1.23 -29.37 -0.82
C GLU A 312 -1.82 -28.63 -2.03
N ALA A 313 -2.59 -27.57 -1.78
CA ALA A 313 -3.13 -26.67 -2.81
C ALA A 313 -2.12 -25.64 -3.36
N ASN A 314 -0.83 -25.71 -2.97
CA ASN A 314 0.21 -24.75 -3.34
C ASN A 314 -0.12 -23.29 -2.98
N ILE A 315 -0.83 -23.09 -1.87
CA ILE A 315 -1.10 -21.76 -1.30
C ILE A 315 0.11 -21.31 -0.48
N ASN A 316 0.63 -20.14 -0.80
CA ASN A 316 1.74 -19.50 -0.08
C ASN A 316 1.30 -18.19 0.58
N GLY A 317 1.86 -17.89 1.76
CA GLY A 317 1.76 -16.56 2.37
C GLY A 317 0.44 -16.23 3.07
N ILE A 318 -0.35 -17.24 3.48
CA ILE A 318 -1.65 -17.03 4.16
C ILE A 318 -1.56 -16.96 5.69
N ASN A 319 -0.40 -17.20 6.29
CA ASN A 319 -0.25 -17.11 7.75
C ASN A 319 -0.46 -15.67 8.22
N GLY A 320 -1.28 -15.52 9.27
CA GLY A 320 -1.56 -14.25 9.90
C GLY A 320 -0.31 -13.65 10.57
N HIS A 321 -0.34 -12.34 10.78
CA HIS A 321 0.74 -11.68 11.51
C HIS A 321 0.64 -12.05 13.01
N ARG A 322 1.79 -12.23 13.67
CA ARG A 322 1.87 -12.65 15.09
C ARG A 322 1.02 -11.83 16.08
N SER A 323 0.76 -10.56 15.77
CA SER A 323 -0.05 -9.65 16.62
C SER A 323 -1.55 -9.93 16.57
N VAL A 324 -2.03 -10.65 15.55
CA VAL A 324 -3.43 -11.03 15.37
C VAL A 324 -3.61 -12.55 15.48
N GLY A 325 -2.62 -13.32 15.03
CA GLY A 325 -2.74 -14.76 14.89
C GLY A 325 -3.53 -15.14 13.63
N GLY A 326 -3.95 -16.42 13.57
CA GLY A 326 -4.79 -16.94 12.50
C GLY A 326 -4.20 -16.80 11.10
N TYR A 327 -5.04 -16.34 10.17
CA TYR A 327 -4.78 -16.30 8.75
C TYR A 327 -5.04 -14.92 8.17
N ARG A 328 -4.33 -14.64 7.07
CA ARG A 328 -4.49 -13.43 6.28
C ARG A 328 -4.28 -13.73 4.81
N ALA A 329 -5.31 -13.50 4.01
CA ALA A 329 -5.22 -13.54 2.56
C ALA A 329 -5.04 -12.12 2.01
N SER A 330 -3.88 -11.82 1.42
CA SER A 330 -3.66 -10.54 0.73
C SER A 330 -4.01 -10.69 -0.74
N ILE A 331 -5.04 -9.97 -1.16
CA ILE A 331 -5.72 -10.13 -2.46
C ILE A 331 -5.49 -8.92 -3.37
N TYR A 332 -4.24 -8.44 -3.40
CA TYR A 332 -3.77 -7.28 -4.17
C TYR A 332 -4.15 -7.32 -5.66
N ASN A 333 -3.98 -6.18 -6.36
CA ASN A 333 -4.39 -6.00 -7.76
C ASN A 333 -3.95 -7.14 -8.68
N ALA A 334 -2.72 -7.62 -8.52
CA ALA A 334 -2.13 -8.69 -9.33
C ALA A 334 -2.62 -10.11 -8.99
N LEU A 335 -3.28 -10.30 -7.84
CA LEU A 335 -3.85 -11.61 -7.49
C LEU A 335 -5.13 -11.84 -8.29
N GLU A 336 -5.13 -12.92 -9.07
CA GLU A 336 -6.27 -13.38 -9.86
C GLU A 336 -7.34 -14.07 -8.99
N ILE A 337 -8.60 -13.96 -9.39
CA ILE A 337 -9.76 -14.49 -8.65
C ILE A 337 -9.73 -16.01 -8.51
N GLU A 338 -9.11 -16.72 -9.46
CA GLU A 338 -8.88 -18.16 -9.41
C GLU A 338 -8.11 -18.56 -8.15
N SER A 339 -7.17 -17.73 -7.69
CA SER A 339 -6.45 -18.01 -6.44
C SER A 339 -7.37 -17.92 -5.23
N VAL A 340 -8.28 -16.94 -5.22
CA VAL A 340 -9.30 -16.80 -4.17
C VAL A 340 -10.22 -18.02 -4.16
N LYS A 341 -10.66 -18.49 -5.33
CA LYS A 341 -11.47 -19.71 -5.47
C LYS A 341 -10.75 -20.96 -4.92
N VAL A 342 -9.44 -21.10 -5.17
CA VAL A 342 -8.65 -22.21 -4.61
C VAL A 342 -8.57 -22.15 -3.08
N LEU A 343 -8.40 -20.96 -2.49
CA LEU A 343 -8.44 -20.81 -1.02
C LEU A 343 -9.82 -21.19 -0.45
N ILE A 344 -10.90 -20.80 -1.12
CA ILE A 344 -12.26 -21.16 -0.69
C ILE A 344 -12.48 -22.67 -0.79
N GLU A 345 -11.96 -23.33 -1.82
CA GLU A 345 -12.04 -24.78 -1.94
C GLU A 345 -11.29 -25.48 -0.79
N VAL A 346 -10.13 -24.96 -0.38
CA VAL A 346 -9.41 -25.45 0.81
C VAL A 346 -10.24 -25.25 2.09
N MET A 347 -10.94 -24.12 2.24
CA MET A 347 -11.84 -23.86 3.38
C MET A 347 -13.03 -24.84 3.40
N ASN A 348 -13.58 -25.18 2.23
CA ASN A 348 -14.66 -26.15 2.10
C ASN A 348 -14.17 -27.58 2.36
N GLU A 349 -12.98 -27.93 1.88
CA GLU A 349 -12.37 -29.24 2.12
C GLU A 349 -12.06 -29.46 3.60
N LEU A 350 -11.63 -28.41 4.32
CA LEU A 350 -11.50 -28.49 5.77
C LEU A 350 -12.85 -28.88 6.41
N LYS A 351 -13.94 -28.22 6.03
CA LYS A 351 -15.29 -28.52 6.54
C LYS A 351 -15.77 -29.95 6.23
N ARG A 352 -15.24 -30.59 5.18
CA ARG A 352 -15.53 -32.00 4.88
C ARG A 352 -14.70 -32.99 5.71
N LYS A 353 -13.57 -32.55 6.26
CA LYS A 353 -12.61 -33.41 6.98
C LYS A 353 -12.73 -33.37 8.50
N VAL A 354 -13.37 -32.35 9.07
CA VAL A 354 -13.46 -32.14 10.53
C VAL A 354 -14.88 -32.13 11.03
#